data_AF-A0A7C3XWR4-F1
#
_entry.id   AF-A0A7C3XWR4-F1
#
_cell.length_a   1.000
_cell.length_b   1.000
_cell.length_c   1.000
_cell.angle_alpha   90.00
_cell.angle_beta   90.00
_cell.angle_gamma   90.00
#
_symmetry.space_group_name_H-M   'P 1'
#
loop_
_entity.id
_entity.type
_entity.pdbx_description
1 polymer ?
#
loop_
_entity_poly.entity_id
_entity_poly.type
_entity_poly.pdbx_seq_one_letter_code
_entity_poly.pdbx_strand_id
1 'polypeptide(L)'
;PLDADGNMKFRCVKGTTYKTYIVGTRSMTNGTDTLSFALYTDSNRTTVFPSDNSGSGAQASSNQEITVPIYGRVAAQQDVSVGNYSRTLTATVEY
;
A
#
# COMPACT_ATOMS: atom_id res chain seq x y z
N PRO A 1 -17.51 5.98 0.17
CA PRO A 1 -16.20 5.37 0.49
C PRO A 1 -15.22 6.49 0.80
N LEU A 2 -14.20 6.24 1.62
CA LEU A 2 -13.15 7.22 1.88
C LEU A 2 -11.88 6.77 1.16
N ASP A 3 -11.37 7.63 0.28
CA ASP A 3 -10.18 7.38 -0.54
C ASP A 3 -9.02 8.27 -0.08
N ALA A 4 -7.81 7.74 -0.16
CA ALA A 4 -6.58 8.48 0.11
C ALA A 4 -5.47 8.00 -0.83
N ASP A 5 -4.59 8.91 -1.23
CA ASP A 5 -3.53 8.61 -2.19
C ASP A 5 -2.17 8.99 -1.59
N GLY A 6 -1.15 8.17 -1.85
CA GLY A 6 0.21 8.37 -1.38
C GLY A 6 1.24 7.85 -2.39
N ASN A 7 2.52 8.07 -2.09
CA ASN A 7 3.62 7.57 -2.92
C ASN A 7 4.78 7.10 -2.04
N MET A 8 5.45 6.04 -2.51
CA MET A 8 6.76 5.63 -2.04
C MET A 8 7.80 5.97 -3.11
N LYS A 9 8.89 6.61 -2.72
CA LYS A 9 9.92 7.11 -3.62
C LYS A 9 11.29 6.61 -3.22
N PHE A 10 12.03 6.09 -4.17
CA PHE A 10 13.39 5.58 -3.97
C PHE A 10 14.19 5.63 -5.28
N ARG A 11 15.48 5.34 -5.20
CA ARG A 11 16.39 5.26 -6.35
C ARG A 11 17.19 3.97 -6.29
N CYS A 12 17.43 3.37 -7.45
CA CYS A 12 18.26 2.19 -7.63
C CYS A 12 19.23 2.44 -8.78
N VAL A 13 20.37 1.77 -8.81
CA VAL A 13 21.26 1.81 -9.97
C VAL A 13 20.67 1.00 -11.13
N LYS A 14 21.08 1.32 -12.36
CA LYS A 14 20.62 0.60 -13.55
C LYS A 14 20.91 -0.90 -13.41
N GLY A 15 19.91 -1.72 -13.67
CA GLY A 15 20.01 -3.18 -13.65
C GLY A 15 19.58 -3.83 -12.33
N THR A 16 19.42 -3.07 -11.24
CA THR A 16 18.90 -3.59 -9.97
C THR A 16 17.45 -4.04 -10.12
N THR A 17 17.16 -5.29 -9.78
CA THR A 17 15.79 -5.79 -9.65
C THR A 17 15.28 -5.43 -8.26
N TYR A 18 14.12 -4.80 -8.17
CA TYR A 18 13.49 -4.43 -6.91
C TYR A 18 12.05 -4.95 -6.82
N LYS A 19 11.57 -5.13 -5.59
CA LYS A 19 10.17 -5.44 -5.25
C LYS A 19 9.65 -4.45 -4.22
N THR A 20 8.35 -4.19 -4.29
CA THR A 20 7.67 -3.30 -3.33
C THR A 20 6.41 -3.96 -2.80
N TYR A 21 6.31 -4.06 -1.48
CA TYR A 21 5.16 -4.67 -0.81
C TYR A 21 4.91 -3.99 0.55
N ILE A 22 3.66 -4.06 1.02
CA ILE A 22 3.24 -3.46 2.30
C ILE A 22 2.72 -4.57 3.21
N VAL A 23 3.49 -4.88 4.25
CA VAL A 23 3.17 -5.94 5.20
C VAL A 23 2.25 -5.43 6.30
N GLY A 24 1.27 -6.27 6.65
CA GLY A 24 0.37 -6.09 7.79
C GLY A 24 -1.10 -6.25 7.41
N THR A 25 -1.94 -6.50 8.42
CA THR A 25 -3.39 -6.65 8.23
C THR A 25 -3.99 -5.31 7.79
N ARG A 26 -4.90 -5.35 6.82
CA ARG A 26 -5.51 -4.13 6.27
C ARG A 26 -6.80 -3.76 7.00
N SER A 27 -6.68 -3.59 8.30
CA SER A 27 -7.78 -3.20 9.17
C SER A 27 -7.27 -2.32 10.31
N MET A 28 -8.03 -1.30 10.68
CA MET A 28 -7.76 -0.40 11.79
C MET A 28 -8.72 -0.75 12.93
N THR A 29 -8.30 -0.61 14.18
CA THR A 29 -9.15 -0.93 15.34
C THR A 29 -9.39 0.28 16.21
N ASN A 30 -10.56 0.32 16.83
CA ASN A 30 -10.91 1.28 17.88
C ASN A 30 -11.82 0.56 18.89
N GLY A 31 -11.28 0.20 20.06
CA GLY A 31 -11.99 -0.66 21.01
C GLY A 31 -12.28 -2.05 20.41
N THR A 32 -13.55 -2.43 20.36
CA THR A 32 -14.03 -3.70 19.77
C THR A 32 -14.25 -3.62 18.27
N ASP A 33 -14.29 -2.42 17.70
CA ASP A 33 -14.66 -2.21 16.31
C ASP A 33 -13.44 -2.31 15.41
N THR A 34 -13.66 -2.93 14.24
CA THR A 34 -12.61 -3.15 13.24
C THR A 34 -13.05 -2.57 11.90
N LEU A 35 -12.32 -1.55 11.43
CA LEU A 35 -12.54 -0.89 10.15
C LEU A 35 -11.54 -1.38 9.12
N SER A 36 -12.02 -2.09 8.11
CA SER A 36 -11.19 -2.64 7.02
C SER A 36 -10.88 -1.60 5.96
N PHE A 37 -9.71 -1.72 5.35
CA PHE A 37 -9.29 -0.92 4.19
C PHE A 37 -8.56 -1.79 3.18
N ALA A 38 -8.37 -1.28 1.98
CA ALA A 38 -7.57 -1.91 0.95
C ALA A 38 -6.57 -0.91 0.37
N LEU A 39 -5.43 -1.43 -0.08
CA LEU A 39 -4.38 -0.68 -0.78
C LEU A 39 -4.25 -1.25 -2.19
N TYR A 40 -4.03 -0.38 -3.17
CA TYR A 40 -4.00 -0.69 -4.58
C TYR A 40 -2.81 -0.03 -5.28
N THR A 41 -2.37 -0.63 -6.40
CA THR A 41 -1.26 -0.11 -7.22
C THR A 41 -1.74 0.86 -8.32
N ASP A 42 -3.05 0.90 -8.61
CA ASP A 42 -3.64 1.72 -9.66
C ASP A 42 -4.74 2.66 -9.13
N SER A 43 -4.92 3.79 -9.81
CA SER A 43 -5.91 4.81 -9.44
C SER A 43 -7.36 4.30 -9.52
N ASN A 44 -7.64 3.34 -10.40
CA ASN A 44 -8.94 2.71 -10.53
C ASN A 44 -9.21 1.68 -9.41
N ARG A 45 -8.20 1.37 -8.58
CA ARG A 45 -8.27 0.45 -7.44
C ARG A 45 -8.74 -0.94 -7.85
N THR A 46 -8.14 -1.45 -8.94
CA THR A 46 -8.44 -2.76 -9.52
C THR A 46 -7.42 -3.81 -9.13
N THR A 47 -6.18 -3.40 -8.89
CA THR A 47 -5.04 -4.26 -8.58
C THR A 47 -4.59 -4.02 -7.14
N VAL A 48 -4.74 -5.04 -6.30
CA VAL A 48 -4.39 -4.99 -4.89
C VAL A 48 -2.87 -4.84 -4.73
N PHE A 49 -2.43 -3.91 -3.88
CA PHE A 49 -1.01 -3.74 -3.55
C PHE A 49 -0.46 -5.06 -2.96
N PRO A 50 0.75 -5.51 -3.28
CA PRO A 50 1.29 -6.75 -2.71
C PRO A 50 1.43 -6.68 -1.17
N SER A 51 1.07 -7.77 -0.48
CA SER A 51 1.20 -7.90 0.99
C SER A 51 2.48 -8.62 1.42
N ASP A 52 3.21 -9.20 0.48
CA ASP A 52 4.43 -9.97 0.65
C ASP A 52 5.32 -9.90 -0.61
N ASN A 53 6.40 -10.67 -0.64
CA ASN A 53 7.38 -10.69 -1.73
C ASN A 53 7.08 -11.71 -2.85
N SER A 54 5.88 -12.31 -2.88
CA SER A 54 5.53 -13.39 -3.83
C SER A 54 5.44 -12.96 -5.30
N GLY A 55 5.37 -11.65 -5.57
CA GLY A 55 5.30 -11.09 -6.92
C GLY A 55 6.62 -11.04 -7.69
N SER A 56 6.53 -10.75 -8.98
CA SER A 56 7.70 -10.46 -9.83
C SER A 56 8.31 -9.09 -9.52
N GLY A 57 9.63 -8.98 -9.56
CA GLY A 57 10.32 -7.71 -9.40
C GLY A 57 10.34 -6.88 -10.68
N ALA A 58 10.53 -5.57 -10.53
CA ALA A 58 10.78 -4.64 -11.62
C ALA A 58 12.29 -4.32 -11.68
N GLN A 59 12.82 -4.02 -12.86
CA GLN A 59 14.22 -3.65 -13.01
C GLN A 59 14.38 -2.14 -13.18
N ALA A 60 15.28 -1.54 -12.41
CA ALA A 60 15.62 -0.14 -12.54
C ALA A 60 16.35 0.11 -13.87
N SER A 61 15.81 1.01 -14.70
CA SER A 61 16.37 1.35 -16.02
C SER A 61 17.51 2.36 -15.95
N SER A 62 17.59 3.12 -14.85
CA SER A 62 18.57 4.18 -14.59
C SER A 62 18.56 4.55 -13.09
N ASN A 63 19.39 5.52 -12.68
CA ASN A 63 19.37 6.11 -11.33
C ASN A 63 18.31 7.22 -11.16
N GLN A 64 17.26 7.21 -11.98
CA GLN A 64 16.14 8.12 -11.81
C GLN A 64 15.27 7.72 -10.61
N GLU A 65 14.55 8.69 -10.05
CA GLU A 65 13.58 8.45 -8.98
C GLU A 65 12.46 7.53 -9.48
N ILE A 66 12.28 6.41 -8.78
CA ILE A 66 11.17 5.50 -8.96
C ILE A 66 10.07 5.96 -8.03
N THR A 67 8.89 6.25 -8.58
CA THR A 67 7.69 6.59 -7.81
C THR A 67 6.71 5.43 -7.88
N VAL A 68 6.39 4.85 -6.73
CA VAL A 68 5.38 3.78 -6.59
C VAL A 68 4.14 4.39 -5.94
N PRO A 69 3.05 4.58 -6.70
CA PRO A 69 1.81 5.12 -6.14
C PRO A 69 1.11 4.08 -5.26
N ILE A 70 0.48 4.55 -4.19
CA ILE A 70 -0.27 3.74 -3.23
C ILE A 70 -1.65 4.37 -3.11
N TYR A 71 -2.67 3.63 -3.53
CA TYR A 71 -4.06 4.09 -3.48
C TYR A 71 -4.79 3.35 -2.36
N GLY A 72 -5.22 4.08 -1.34
CA GLY A 72 -5.99 3.55 -0.22
C GLY A 72 -7.50 3.77 -0.40
N ARG A 73 -8.29 2.80 0.08
CA ARG A 73 -9.76 2.90 0.17
C ARG A 73 -10.28 2.24 1.44
N VAL A 74 -11.15 2.95 2.15
CA VAL A 74 -12.09 2.40 3.12
C VAL A 74 -13.45 2.27 2.42
N ALA A 75 -13.98 1.05 2.31
CA ALA A 75 -15.29 0.82 1.73
C ALA A 75 -16.39 1.44 2.61
N ALA A 76 -17.46 1.94 1.97
CA ALA A 76 -18.62 2.45 2.69
C ALA A 76 -19.38 1.32 3.40
N GLN A 77 -20.31 1.69 4.29
CA GLN A 77 -21.24 0.76 4.95
C GLN A 77 -20.58 -0.29 5.84
N GLN A 78 -19.43 0.04 6.44
CA GLN A 78 -18.90 -0.73 7.56
C GLN A 78 -19.62 -0.26 8.83
N ASP A 79 -20.28 -1.20 9.52
CA ASP A 79 -21.01 -0.94 10.76
C ASP A 79 -20.03 -0.88 11.94
N VAL A 80 -19.46 0.31 12.15
CA VAL A 80 -18.50 0.57 13.22
C VAL A 80 -18.83 1.90 13.89
N SER A 81 -18.51 2.03 15.18
CA SER A 81 -18.74 3.26 15.93
C SER A 81 -17.95 4.43 15.34
N VAL A 82 -18.52 5.63 15.43
CA VAL A 82 -17.82 6.86 15.05
C VAL A 82 -16.61 7.06 15.96
N GLY A 83 -15.44 7.29 15.37
CA GLY A 83 -14.21 7.51 16.11
C GLY A 83 -12.98 7.54 15.23
N ASN A 84 -11.82 7.67 15.88
CA ASN A 84 -10.53 7.68 15.20
C ASN A 84 -10.00 6.25 15.09
N TYR A 85 -9.82 5.78 13.86
CA TYR A 85 -9.20 4.51 13.54
C TYR A 85 -7.83 4.79 12.96
N SER A 86 -6.79 4.13 13.48
CA SER A 86 -5.42 4.29 12.98
C SER A 86 -4.71 2.95 12.89
N ARG A 87 -3.80 2.85 11.92
CA ARG A 87 -2.89 1.72 11.79
C ARG A 87 -1.60 2.15 11.10
N THR A 88 -0.50 1.62 11.59
CA THR A 88 0.81 1.68 10.92
C THR A 88 1.08 0.36 10.21
N LEU A 89 1.52 0.45 8.96
CA LEU A 89 1.97 -0.68 8.14
C LEU A 89 3.43 -0.47 7.74
N THR A 90 4.12 -1.56 7.40
CA THR A 90 5.51 -1.50 6.94
C THR A 90 5.58 -1.59 5.42
N ALA A 91 5.93 -0.48 4.77
CA ALA A 91 6.25 -0.47 3.35
C ALA A 91 7.71 -0.93 3.16
N THR A 92 7.92 -1.95 2.33
CA THR A 92 9.22 -2.55 2.09
C THR A 92 9.64 -2.37 0.64
N VAL A 93 10.90 -1.99 0.44
CA VAL A 93 11.61 -2.04 -0.84
C VAL A 93 12.72 -3.07 -0.69
N GLU A 94 12.63 -4.15 -1.45
CA GLU A 94 13.62 -5.24 -1.49
C GLU A 94 14.38 -5.15 -2.82
N TYR A 95 15.71 -5.30 -2.83
CA TYR A 95 16.57 -5.10 -4.01
C TYR A 95 17.84 -5.95 -3.99
#